data_AF-X8AG93-F1
#
_entry.id   AF-X8AG93-F1
#
_cell.length_a   1.000
_cell.length_b   1.000
_cell.length_c   1.000
_cell.angle_alpha   90.00
_cell.angle_beta   90.00
_cell.angle_gamma   90.00
#
_symmetry.space_group_name_H-M   'P 1'
#
loop_
_entity.id
_entity.type
_entity.pdbx_description
1 polymer ?
#
loop_
_entity_poly.entity_id
_entity_poly.type
_entity_poly.pdbx_seq_one_letter_code
_entity_poly.pdbx_strand_id
1 'polypeptide(L)' 'MLKPGAALDLDALRAHFAASGLAKQKTPERLVVVNELPRTSLGKVCKEELRKEHFR' A
#
# COMPACT_ATOMS: atom_id res chain seq x y z
N MET A 1 -0.98 -7.35 6.42
CA MET A 1 -0.11 -8.32 5.72
C MET A 1 -0.99 -9.16 4.84
N LEU A 2 -0.58 -9.43 3.59
CA LEU A 2 -1.30 -10.34 2.71
C LEU A 2 -1.23 -11.74 3.29
N LYS A 3 -2.36 -12.44 3.29
CA LYS A 3 -2.40 -13.85 3.71
C LYS A 3 -1.71 -14.71 2.64
N PRO A 4 -1.12 -15.86 2.99
CA PRO A 4 -0.57 -16.79 2.01
C PRO A 4 -1.62 -17.16 0.96
N GLY A 5 -1.26 -17.03 -0.32
CA GLY A 5 -2.16 -17.28 -1.46
C GLY A 5 -3.14 -16.15 -1.80
N ALA A 6 -3.16 -15.06 -1.03
CA ALA A 6 -3.96 -13.88 -1.37
C ALA A 6 -3.18 -12.97 -2.32
N ALA A 7 -3.74 -12.77 -3.52
CA ALA A 7 -3.32 -11.71 -4.41
C ALA A 7 -4.15 -10.46 -4.10
N LEU A 8 -3.49 -9.30 -4.08
CA LEU A 8 -4.16 -8.00 -4.07
C LEU A 8 -3.66 -7.21 -5.26
N ASP A 9 -4.58 -6.89 -6.14
CA ASP A 9 -4.32 -6.04 -7.30
C ASP A 9 -4.87 -4.62 -7.05
N LEU A 10 -4.41 -3.69 -7.89
CA LEU A 10 -4.78 -2.29 -7.78
C LEU A 10 -6.25 -2.04 -8.18
N ASP A 11 -6.82 -2.84 -9.07
CA ASP A 11 -8.18 -2.65 -9.59
C ASP A 11 -9.23 -3.09 -8.56
N ALA A 12 -9.02 -4.21 -7.89
CA ALA A 12 -9.74 -4.66 -6.72
C ALA A 12 -9.64 -3.65 -5.59
N LEU A 13 -8.48 -3.03 -5.38
CA LEU A 13 -8.32 -1.96 -4.41
C LEU A 13 -9.14 -0.73 -4.81
N ARG A 14 -9.08 -0.28 -6.07
CA ARG A 14 -9.89 0.84 -6.59
C ARG A 14 -11.38 0.57 -6.44
N ALA A 15 -11.84 -0.63 -6.79
CA ALA A 15 -13.22 -1.05 -6.65
C ALA A 15 -13.67 -1.04 -5.17
N HIS A 16 -12.80 -1.50 -4.26
CA HIS A 16 -13.08 -1.47 -2.82
C HIS A 16 -13.22 -0.04 -2.28
N PHE A 17 -12.34 0.88 -2.67
CA PHE A 17 -12.43 2.29 -2.28
C PHE A 17 -13.68 2.95 -2.87
N ALA A 18 -14.02 2.66 -4.13
CA ALA A 18 -15.22 3.16 -4.77
C ALA A 18 -16.50 2.65 -4.08
N ALA A 19 -16.56 1.36 -3.73
CA ALA A 19 -17.68 0.76 -3.02
C ALA A 19 -17.85 1.32 -1.60
N SER A 20 -16.75 1.76 -0.98
CA SER A 20 -16.74 2.38 0.35
C SER A 20 -17.19 3.85 0.35
N GLY A 21 -17.55 4.42 -0.82
CA GLY A 21 -17.98 5.81 -0.95
C GLY A 21 -16.84 6.83 -0.82
N LEU A 22 -15.58 6.39 -0.89
CA LEU A 22 -14.43 7.30 -0.86
C LEU A 22 -14.30 8.05 -2.19
N ALA A 23 -13.94 9.33 -2.11
CA ALA A 23 -13.68 10.14 -3.29
C ALA A 23 -12.54 9.54 -4.12
N LYS A 24 -12.63 9.62 -5.46
CA LYS A 24 -11.60 9.09 -6.38
C LYS A 24 -10.19 9.60 -6.08
N GLN A 25 -10.06 10.84 -5.63
CA GLN A 25 -8.77 11.44 -5.24
C GLN A 25 -8.11 10.78 -4.01
N LYS A 26 -8.88 10.06 -3.19
CA LYS A 26 -8.37 9.29 -2.05
C LYS A 26 -8.03 7.84 -2.42
N THR A 27 -8.27 7.46 -3.66
CA THR A 27 -7.97 6.11 -4.13
C THR A 27 -6.48 6.03 -4.50
N PRO A 28 -5.75 4.99 -4.06
CA PRO A 28 -4.34 4.84 -4.41
C PRO A 28 -4.11 4.72 -5.91
N GLU A 29 -3.04 5.32 -6.40
CA GLU A 29 -2.63 5.20 -7.82
C GLU A 29 -1.56 4.12 -8.03
N ARG A 30 -0.82 3.76 -6.97
CA ARG A 30 0.25 2.77 -7.00
C ARG A 30 0.08 1.82 -5.81
N LEU A 31 0.23 0.53 -6.08
CA LEU A 31 0.25 -0.53 -5.08
C LEU A 31 1.58 -1.28 -5.21
N VAL A 32 2.32 -1.39 -4.12
CA VAL A 32 3.55 -2.19 -4.04
C VAL A 32 3.39 -3.15 -2.86
N VAL A 33 3.53 -4.44 -3.14
CA VAL A 33 3.50 -5.49 -2.13
C VAL A 33 4.93 -5.80 -1.71
N VAL A 34 5.21 -5.64 -0.43
CA VAL A 34 6.51 -5.93 0.18
C VAL A 34 6.34 -6.95 1.29
N ASN A 35 7.36 -7.79 1.49
CA ASN A 35 7.36 -8.79 2.56
C ASN A 35 7.46 -8.13 3.94
N GLU A 36 8.20 -7.03 4.04
CA GLU A 36 8.35 -6.24 5.26
C GLU A 36 8.36 -4.74 4.96
N LEU A 37 7.85 -3.95 5.90
CA LEU A 37 7.92 -2.50 5.81
C LEU A 37 9.25 -2.05 6.45
N PRO A 38 10.02 -1.16 5.78
CA PRO A 38 11.24 -0.62 6.36
C PRO A 38 10.91 0.13 7.64
N ARG A 39 11.70 -0.13 8.68
CA ARG A 39 11.48 0.41 10.02
C ARG A 39 12.66 1.25 10.47
N THR A 40 12.38 2.29 11.25
CA THR A 40 13.41 3.03 11.96
C THR A 40 13.93 2.22 13.14
N SER A 41 15.05 2.65 13.74
CA SER A 41 15.63 2.00 14.93
C SER A 41 14.68 1.91 16.14
N LEU A 42 13.60 2.70 16.13
CA LEU A 42 12.53 2.68 17.14
C LEU A 42 11.30 1.87 16.70
N GLY A 43 11.40 1.10 15.61
CA GLY A 43 10.36 0.19 15.14
C GLY A 43 9.16 0.87 14.43
N LYS A 44 9.24 2.18 14.14
CA LYS A 44 8.22 2.90 13.36
C LYS A 44 8.44 2.68 11.86
N VAL A 45 7.38 2.71 11.06
CA VAL A 45 7.51 2.64 9.60
C VAL A 45 8.25 3.87 9.09
N CYS A 46 9.35 3.66 8.36
CA CYS A 46 10.14 4.73 7.76
C CYS A 46 9.55 5.14 6.41
N LYS A 47 8.75 6.22 6.40
CA LYS A 47 8.11 6.72 5.16
C LYS A 47 9.11 7.23 4.13
N GLU A 48 10.26 7.74 4.57
CA GLU A 48 11.30 8.23 3.66
C GLU A 48 11.88 7.08 2.83
N GLU A 49 12.24 5.98 3.49
CA GLU A 49 12.78 4.78 2.83
C GLU A 49 11.74 4.15 1.91
N LEU A 50 10.49 4.02 2.38
CA LEU A 50 9.38 3.56 1.54
C LEU A 50 9.27 4.35 0.24
N ARG A 51 9.37 5.68 0.30
CA ARG A 51 9.28 6.53 -0.89
C ARG A 51 10.47 6.34 -1.81
N LYS A 52 11.68 6.26 -1.27
CA LYS A 52 12.91 6.08 -2.04
C LYS A 52 12.95 4.73 -2.77
N GLU A 53 12.58 3.66 -2.08
CA GLU A 53 12.69 2.29 -2.60
C GLU A 53 11.53 1.89 -3.52
N HIS A 54 10.32 2.41 -3.29
CA HIS A 54 9.11 1.89 -3.96
C HIS A 54 8.24 2.95 -4.67
N PHE A 55 8.37 4.24 -4.33
CA PHE A 55 7.48 5.30 -4.83
C PHE A 55 8.22 6.48 -5.49
N ARG A 56 9.42 6.23 -6.04
CA ARG A 56 10.13 7.21 -6.86
C ARG A 56 9.39 7.51 -8.17
#